data_AF-A0A7W1L4J2-F1
#
_entry.id   AF-A0A7W1L4J2-F1
#
_cell.length_a   1.000
_cell.length_b   1.000
_cell.length_c   1.000
_cell.angle_alpha   90.00
_cell.angle_beta   90.00
_cell.angle_gamma   90.00
#
_symmetry.space_group_name_H-M   'P 1'
#
loop_
_entity.id
_entity.type
_entity.pdbx_description
1 polymer ?
#
loop_
_entity_poly.entity_id
_entity_poly.type
_entity_poly.pdbx_seq_one_letter_code
_entity_poly.pdbx_strand_id
1 'polypeptide(L)'
;MAVYDLEEQERLDELKAWWSRWGSSVLTLVLVVCAVIIGVQGWRWWTAKQTDEAATLYAAVSQAARESDLPKAKDAAAQLTDKFSGTGYAPRAALVLAKMQFDAK
;
A
#
# COMPACT_ATOMS: atom_id res chain seq x y z
N MET A 1 -3.26 -39.52 -44.49
CA MET A 1 -3.25 -38.88 -43.16
C MET A 1 -1.99 -38.04 -42.99
N ALA A 2 -1.85 -36.94 -43.74
CA ALA A 2 -0.65 -36.09 -43.68
C ALA A 2 -0.91 -34.63 -44.13
N VAL A 3 -2.17 -34.17 -44.09
CA VAL A 3 -2.51 -32.78 -44.43
C VAL A 3 -2.65 -31.92 -43.16
N TYR A 4 -3.11 -32.54 -42.07
CA TYR A 4 -3.26 -31.86 -40.78
C TYR A 4 -1.92 -31.39 -40.19
N ASP A 5 -0.86 -32.18 -40.40
CA ASP A 5 0.50 -31.92 -39.89
C ASP A 5 1.22 -30.78 -40.64
N LEU A 6 0.93 -30.55 -41.93
CA LEU A 6 1.55 -29.47 -42.72
C LEU A 6 0.99 -28.10 -42.34
N GLU A 7 -0.34 -27.97 -42.26
CA GLU A 7 -0.95 -26.73 -41.76
C GLU A 7 -0.61 -26.49 -40.28
N GLU A 8 -0.59 -27.52 -39.44
CA GLU A 8 -0.16 -27.37 -38.04
C GLU A 8 1.31 -26.96 -37.91
N GLN A 9 2.21 -27.51 -38.73
CA GLN A 9 3.62 -27.08 -38.75
C GLN A 9 3.78 -25.65 -39.23
N GLU A 10 3.08 -25.22 -40.28
CA GLU A 10 3.13 -23.83 -40.74
C GLU A 10 2.65 -22.84 -39.66
N ARG A 11 1.59 -23.19 -38.92
CA ARG A 11 1.09 -22.37 -37.80
C ARG A 11 2.07 -22.32 -36.63
N LEU A 12 2.70 -23.44 -36.31
CA LEU A 12 3.71 -23.51 -35.27
C LEU A 12 4.97 -22.74 -35.66
N ASP A 13 5.39 -22.79 -36.92
CA ASP A 13 6.54 -22.04 -37.42
C ASP A 13 6.26 -20.53 -37.49
N GLU A 14 5.05 -20.10 -37.89
CA GLU A 14 4.65 -18.69 -37.80
C GLU A 14 4.69 -18.19 -36.34
N LEU A 15 4.14 -18.97 -35.41
CA LEU A 15 4.14 -18.63 -33.99
C LEU A 15 5.58 -18.59 -33.43
N LYS A 16 6.43 -19.53 -33.83
CA LYS A 16 7.83 -19.61 -33.41
C LYS A 16 8.67 -18.48 -33.99
N ALA A 17 8.42 -18.10 -35.25
CA ALA A 17 9.05 -16.93 -35.86
C ALA A 17 8.61 -15.64 -35.18
N TRP A 18 7.31 -15.50 -34.87
CA TRP A 18 6.80 -14.38 -34.08
C TRP A 18 7.45 -14.33 -32.70
N TRP A 19 7.53 -15.45 -31.99
CA TRP A 19 8.17 -15.54 -30.68
C TRP A 19 9.68 -15.29 -30.76
N SER A 20 10.37 -15.76 -31.79
CA SER A 20 11.79 -15.44 -31.98
C SER A 20 12.02 -13.95 -32.24
N ARG A 21 11.05 -13.27 -32.86
CA ARG A 21 11.14 -11.85 -33.20
C ARG A 21 10.72 -10.94 -32.04
N TRP A 22 9.68 -11.30 -31.31
CA TRP A 22 9.06 -10.46 -30.27
C TRP A 22 9.19 -11.01 -28.84
N GLY A 23 9.58 -12.27 -28.67
CA GLY A 23 9.64 -12.94 -27.36
C GLY A 23 10.54 -12.23 -26.37
N SER A 24 11.67 -11.67 -26.79
CA SER A 24 12.54 -10.86 -25.92
C SER A 24 11.85 -9.59 -25.42
N SER A 25 11.14 -8.88 -26.31
CA SER A 25 10.37 -7.68 -25.96
C SER A 25 9.18 -8.00 -25.05
N VAL A 26 8.46 -9.09 -25.34
CA VAL A 26 7.35 -9.58 -24.50
C VAL A 26 7.85 -9.97 -23.12
N LEU A 27 8.95 -10.72 -23.02
CA LEU A 27 9.54 -11.11 -21.74
C LEU A 27 10.00 -9.89 -20.93
N THR A 28 10.62 -8.91 -21.60
CA THR A 28 11.05 -7.66 -20.96
C THR A 28 9.85 -6.88 -20.43
N LEU A 29 8.77 -6.77 -21.21
CA LEU A 29 7.54 -6.11 -20.78
C LEU A 29 6.94 -6.82 -19.54
N VAL A 30 6.86 -8.15 -19.56
CA VAL A 30 6.36 -8.94 -18.42
C VAL A 30 7.22 -8.71 -17.19
N LEU A 31 8.55 -8.70 -17.32
CA LEU A 31 9.45 -8.41 -16.20
C LEU A 31 9.23 -7.02 -15.62
N VAL A 32 9.06 -6.00 -16.46
CA VAL A 32 8.76 -4.63 -16.02
C VAL A 32 7.43 -4.57 -15.27
N VAL A 33 6.39 -5.21 -15.80
CA VAL A 33 5.07 -5.28 -15.14
C VAL A 33 5.18 -5.97 -13.78
N CYS A 34 5.89 -7.10 -13.70
CA CYS A 34 6.14 -7.80 -12.44
C CYS A 34 6.88 -6.91 -11.43
N ALA A 35 7.92 -6.18 -11.88
CA ALA A 35 8.65 -5.25 -11.02
C ALA A 35 7.75 -4.13 -10.48
N VAL A 36 6.87 -3.56 -11.32
CA VAL A 36 5.89 -2.54 -10.91
C VAL A 36 4.92 -3.11 -9.88
N ILE A 37 4.37 -4.31 -10.11
CA ILE A 37 3.43 -4.95 -9.17
C ILE A 37 4.10 -5.18 -7.81
N ILE A 38 5.33 -5.68 -7.80
CA ILE A 38 6.10 -5.90 -6.57
C ILE A 38 6.36 -4.56 -5.86
N GLY A 39 6.75 -3.52 -6.59
CA GLY A 39 6.95 -2.19 -6.03
C GLY A 39 5.68 -1.61 -5.40
N VAL A 40 4.55 -1.69 -6.09
CA VAL A 40 3.25 -1.23 -5.57
C VAL A 40 2.82 -2.06 -4.37
N GLN A 41 2.94 -3.38 -4.41
CA GLN A 41 2.59 -4.25 -3.28
C GLN A 41 3.50 -3.99 -2.07
N GLY A 42 4.80 -3.78 -2.27
CA GLY A 42 5.74 -3.41 -1.21
C GLY A 42 5.37 -2.08 -0.57
N TRP A 43 5.10 -1.05 -1.38
CA TRP A 43 4.64 0.25 -0.89
C TRP A 43 3.33 0.11 -0.09
N ARG A 44 2.35 -0.63 -0.62
CA ARG A 44 1.06 -0.85 0.04
C ARG A 44 1.22 -1.58 1.36
N TRP A 45 2.08 -2.59 1.44
CA TRP A 45 2.36 -3.32 2.67
C TRP A 45 3.02 -2.42 3.72
N TRP A 46 4.01 -1.62 3.34
CA TRP A 46 4.65 -0.67 4.24
C TRP A 46 3.65 0.38 4.75
N THR A 47 2.84 0.94 3.85
CA THR A 47 1.79 1.89 4.22
C THR A 47 0.77 1.25 5.15
N ALA A 48 0.31 0.02 4.86
CA ALA A 48 -0.65 -0.70 5.69
C ALA A 48 -0.13 -0.93 7.10
N LYS A 49 1.12 -1.37 7.25
CA LYS A 49 1.75 -1.54 8.57
C LYS A 49 1.82 -0.23 9.34
N GLN A 50 2.21 0.85 8.68
CA GLN A 50 2.27 2.18 9.28
C GLN A 50 0.87 2.69 9.69
N THR A 51 -0.16 2.28 8.94
CA THR A 51 -1.56 2.63 9.23
C THR A 51 -2.10 1.86 10.46
N ASP A 52 -1.70 0.60 10.61
CA ASP A 52 -2.13 -0.26 11.72
C ASP A 52 -1.52 0.22 13.05
N GLU A 53 -0.22 0.53 13.06
CA GLU A 53 0.44 1.14 14.21
C GLU A 53 -0.19 2.51 14.56
N ALA A 54 -0.49 3.34 13.56
CA ALA A 54 -1.19 4.62 13.78
C ALA A 54 -2.60 4.42 14.38
N ALA A 55 -3.33 3.38 13.99
CA ALA A 55 -4.66 3.08 14.52
C ALA A 55 -4.60 2.69 16.01
N THR A 56 -3.58 1.94 16.44
CA THR A 56 -3.39 1.58 17.85
C THR A 56 -3.11 2.81 18.72
N LEU A 57 -2.27 3.73 18.24
CA LEU A 57 -1.99 5.00 18.93
C LEU A 57 -3.22 5.92 18.98
N TYR A 58 -3.99 5.99 17.90
CA TYR A 58 -5.26 6.72 17.88
C TYR A 58 -6.28 6.14 18.88
N ALA A 59 -6.34 4.81 19.01
CA ALA A 59 -7.18 4.16 20.02
C ALA A 59 -6.75 4.57 21.43
N ALA A 60 -5.45 4.65 21.72
CA ALA A 60 -4.92 5.13 23.00
C ALA A 60 -5.29 6.61 23.26
N VAL A 61 -5.20 7.49 22.25
CA VAL A 61 -5.68 8.89 22.35
C VAL A 61 -7.17 8.93 22.69
N SER A 62 -7.98 8.12 21.99
CA SER A 62 -9.43 8.10 22.21
C SER A 62 -9.82 7.57 23.60
N GLN A 63 -9.03 6.65 24.15
CA GLN A 63 -9.20 6.13 25.50
C GLN A 63 -8.81 7.18 26.55
N ALA A 64 -7.65 7.82 26.40
CA ALA A 64 -7.24 8.93 27.25
C ALA A 64 -8.25 10.09 27.21
N ALA A 65 -8.89 10.32 26.06
CA ALA A 65 -9.98 11.28 25.92
C ALA A 65 -11.22 10.93 26.73
N ARG A 66 -11.58 9.64 26.81
CA ARG A 66 -12.70 9.16 27.65
C ARG A 66 -12.37 9.22 29.14
N GLU A 67 -11.10 9.00 29.50
CA GLU A 67 -10.61 9.06 30.86
C GLU A 67 -10.33 10.50 31.33
N SER A 68 -10.53 11.51 30.48
CA SER A 68 -10.20 12.93 30.72
C SER A 68 -8.73 13.16 31.09
N ASP A 69 -7.83 12.25 30.68
CA ASP A 69 -6.39 12.31 30.92
C ASP A 69 -5.72 13.14 29.80
N LEU A 70 -5.85 14.46 29.94
CA LEU A 70 -5.33 15.47 29.01
C LEU A 70 -3.81 15.34 28.74
N PRO A 71 -2.96 15.08 29.75
CA PRO A 71 -1.53 14.83 29.54
C PRO A 71 -1.26 13.61 28.66
N LYS A 72 -1.92 12.47 28.92
CA LYS A 72 -1.76 11.27 28.07
C LYS A 72 -2.28 11.47 26.66
N ALA A 73 -3.43 12.14 26.51
CA ALA A 73 -3.97 12.43 25.19
C ALA A 73 -3.01 13.32 24.38
N LYS A 74 -2.38 14.31 25.02
CA LYS A 74 -1.34 15.18 24.41
C LYS A 74 -0.13 14.38 23.95
N ASP A 75 0.41 13.53 24.81
CA ASP A 75 1.61 12.76 24.50
C ASP A 75 1.35 11.74 23.36
N ALA A 76 0.24 11.01 23.44
CA ALA A 76 -0.14 10.04 22.40
C ALA A 76 -0.47 10.72 21.06
N ALA A 77 -1.11 11.90 21.09
CA ALA A 77 -1.35 12.68 19.88
C ALA A 77 -0.05 13.23 19.28
N ALA A 78 0.88 13.72 20.11
CA ALA A 78 2.18 14.21 19.68
C ALA A 78 3.00 13.09 19.02
N GLN A 79 3.06 11.91 19.64
CA GLN A 79 3.71 10.72 19.07
C GLN A 79 3.08 10.28 17.75
N LEU A 80 1.74 10.36 17.63
CA LEU A 80 1.05 10.06 16.38
C LEU A 80 1.39 11.07 15.27
N THR A 81 1.45 12.37 15.58
CA THR A 81 1.86 13.38 14.60
C THR A 81 3.35 13.27 14.22
N ASP A 82 4.24 12.98 15.17
CA ASP A 82 5.68 12.92 14.89
C ASP A 82 6.05 11.68 14.05
N LYS A 83 5.53 10.50 14.43
CA LYS A 83 5.85 9.23 13.76
C LYS A 83 4.94 8.88 12.58
N PHE A 84 3.73 9.43 12.54
CA PHE A 84 2.70 9.06 11.56
C PHE A 84 2.03 10.28 10.91
N SER A 85 2.73 11.43 10.83
CA SER A 85 2.28 12.63 10.08
C SER A 85 1.87 12.35 8.64
N GLY A 86 2.49 11.35 7.99
CA GLY A 86 2.13 10.90 6.64
C GLY A 86 0.84 10.08 6.55
N THR A 87 0.23 9.70 7.67
CA THR A 87 -1.03 8.93 7.71
C THR A 87 -2.23 9.85 7.92
N GLY A 88 -3.40 9.50 7.38
CA GLY A 88 -4.65 10.25 7.58
C GLY A 88 -5.17 10.28 9.03
N TYR A 89 -4.46 9.66 9.98
CA TYR A 89 -4.83 9.61 11.40
C TYR A 89 -4.24 10.76 12.22
N ALA A 90 -3.07 11.28 11.83
CA ALA A 90 -2.43 12.43 12.48
C ALA A 90 -3.35 13.68 12.60
N PRO A 91 -4.00 14.18 11.52
CA PRO A 91 -4.89 15.34 11.63
C PRO A 91 -6.14 15.05 12.48
N ARG A 92 -6.61 13.80 12.53
CA ARG A 92 -7.77 13.42 13.34
C ARG A 92 -7.45 13.41 14.83
N ALA A 93 -6.27 12.93 15.23
CA ALA A 93 -5.85 13.00 16.63
C ALA A 93 -5.64 14.45 17.09
N ALA A 94 -5.08 15.31 16.24
CA ALA A 94 -4.91 16.73 16.54
C ALA A 94 -6.27 17.42 16.81
N LEU A 95 -7.31 17.09 16.05
CA LEU A 95 -8.67 17.61 16.27
C LEU A 95 -9.29 17.13 17.59
N VAL A 96 -9.13 15.84 17.93
CA VAL A 96 -9.60 15.30 19.22
C VAL A 96 -8.91 16.00 20.38
N LEU A 97 -7.61 16.20 20.27
CA LEU A 97 -6.82 16.90 21.27
C LEU A 97 -7.23 18.37 21.44
N ALA A 98 -7.52 19.06 20.32
CA ALA A 98 -8.01 20.42 20.33
C ALA A 98 -9.36 20.51 21.04
N LYS A 99 -10.27 19.56 20.78
CA LYS A 99 -11.55 19.46 21.49
C LYS A 99 -11.38 19.25 22.98
N MET A 100 -10.50 18.34 23.41
CA MET A 100 -10.22 18.13 24.84
C MET A 100 -9.66 19.37 25.53
N GLN A 101 -8.76 20.11 24.87
CA GLN A 101 -8.21 21.36 25.40
C GLN A 101 -9.25 22.47 25.47
N PHE A 102 -10.21 22.48 24.56
CA PHE A 102 -11.33 23.40 24.58
C PHE A 102 -12.33 23.06 25.68
N ASP A 103 -12.69 21.78 25.83
CA ASP A 103 -13.65 21.31 26.85
C ASP A 103 -13.07 21.37 28.28
N ALA A 104 -11.74 21.40 28.44
CA ALA A 104 -11.07 21.57 29.74
C ALA A 104 -10.84 23.03 30.15
N LYS A 105 -11.24 23.99 29.32
CA LYS A 105 -11.17 25.43 29.60
C LYS A 105 -12.51 25.94 30.10
#